data_AF-A0A3A8PBF9-F1
#
_entry.id   AF-A0A3A8PBF9-F1
#
_cell.length_a   1.000
_cell.length_b   1.000
_cell.length_c   1.000
_cell.angle_alpha   90.00
_cell.angle_beta   90.00
_cell.angle_gamma   90.00
#
_symmetry.space_group_name_H-M   'P 1'
#
loop_
_entity.id
_entity.type
_entity.pdbx_description
1 polymer ?
#
loop_
_entity_poly.entity_id
_entity_poly.type
_entity_poly.pdbx_seq_one_letter_code
_entity_poly.pdbx_strand_id
1 'polypeptide(L)'
;MGSDLYREGIAQLNAGNTGEAHRLLQEARRQAPDSVDVLHGLALVLDAQGERAQSVALLEEAIARDPTAPGPACDLAMFYLEHQQDARAVEILAPVLAASPDHPQANLGMAMALAKTEPVRARTFVARAMKDPDPEGRAQAEALDQVLAKHAPR
;
A
#
# COMPACT_ATOMS: atom_id res chain seq x y z
N MET A 1 4.65 3.79 25.38
CA MET A 1 6.08 3.89 25.03
C MET A 1 6.33 3.54 23.57
N GLY A 2 6.22 2.28 23.13
CA GLY A 2 6.43 1.93 21.70
C GLY A 2 5.46 2.61 20.72
N SER A 3 4.19 2.76 21.12
CA SER A 3 3.16 3.48 20.35
C SER A 3 3.45 4.98 20.18
N ASP A 4 4.14 5.59 21.16
CA ASP A 4 4.41 7.03 21.17
C ASP A 4 5.57 7.35 20.24
N LEU A 5 6.60 6.49 20.25
CA LEU A 5 7.72 6.55 19.32
C LEU A 5 7.30 6.32 17.87
N TYR A 6 6.38 5.39 17.63
CA TYR A 6 5.80 5.17 16.31
C TYR A 6 5.11 6.45 15.79
N ARG A 7 4.21 7.02 16.59
CA ARG A 7 3.47 8.24 16.19
C ARG A 7 4.38 9.41 15.92
N GLU A 8 5.37 9.65 16.78
CA GLU A 8 6.35 10.71 16.58
C GLU A 8 7.21 10.42 15.34
N GLY A 9 7.63 9.17 15.13
CA GLY A 9 8.37 8.76 13.94
C GLY A 9 7.62 9.04 12.65
N ILE A 10 6.33 8.73 12.59
CA ILE A 10 5.46 9.06 11.44
C ILE A 10 5.29 10.57 11.28
N ALA A 11 5.14 11.32 12.38
CA ALA A 11 5.06 12.78 12.32
C ALA A 11 6.34 13.40 11.73
N GLN A 12 7.51 12.91 12.13
CA GLN A 12 8.80 13.34 11.58
C GLN A 12 8.95 12.97 10.10
N LEU A 13 8.47 11.79 9.69
CA LEU A 13 8.45 11.39 8.28
C LEU A 13 7.60 12.35 7.45
N ASN A 14 6.39 12.67 7.92
CA ASN A 14 5.49 13.63 7.26
C ASN A 14 6.07 15.05 7.21
N ALA A 15 6.93 15.41 8.17
CA ALA A 15 7.68 16.67 8.17
C ALA A 15 8.91 16.66 7.25
N GLY A 16 9.21 15.54 6.58
CA GLY A 16 10.39 15.36 5.72
C GLY A 16 11.69 15.08 6.48
N ASN A 17 11.63 14.93 7.82
CA ASN A 17 12.78 14.66 8.67
C ASN A 17 13.10 13.16 8.70
N THR A 18 13.43 12.60 7.54
CA THR A 18 13.60 11.14 7.35
C THR A 18 14.64 10.52 8.29
N GLY A 19 15.72 11.24 8.62
CA GLY A 19 16.74 10.75 9.56
C GLY A 19 16.20 10.59 11.00
N GLU A 20 15.40 11.54 11.48
CA GLU A 20 14.83 11.47 12.82
C GLU A 20 13.69 10.45 12.88
N ALA A 21 12.87 10.38 11.82
CA ALA A 21 11.86 9.35 11.66
C ALA A 21 12.47 7.95 11.73
N HIS A 22 13.58 7.72 11.04
CA HIS A 22 14.31 6.45 11.06
C HIS A 22 14.76 6.10 12.48
N ARG A 23 15.38 7.05 13.18
CA ARG A 23 15.88 6.86 14.56
C ARG A 23 14.76 6.46 15.52
N LEU A 24 13.63 7.17 15.46
CA LEU A 24 12.47 6.94 16.32
C LEU A 24 11.80 5.61 16.02
N LEU A 25 11.60 5.28 14.74
CA LEU A 25 10.97 4.03 14.33
C LEU A 25 11.88 2.82 14.59
N GLN A 26 13.21 2.97 14.54
CA GLN A 26 14.15 1.93 14.98
C GLN A 26 14.05 1.68 16.50
N GLU A 27 13.90 2.73 17.30
CA GLU A 27 13.65 2.58 18.74
C GLU A 27 12.29 1.92 18.99
N ALA A 28 11.25 2.30 18.23
CA ALA A 28 9.95 1.64 18.30
C ALA A 28 10.08 0.14 17.94
N ARG A 29 10.89 -0.23 16.93
CA ARG A 29 11.12 -1.63 16.54
C ARG A 29 11.85 -2.40 17.64
N ARG A 30 12.80 -1.79 18.36
CA ARG A 30 13.43 -2.45 19.51
C ARG A 30 12.42 -2.83 20.59
N GLN A 31 11.35 -2.04 20.75
CA GLN A 31 10.30 -2.30 21.74
C GLN A 31 9.22 -3.25 21.22
N ALA A 32 8.94 -3.22 19.91
CA ALA A 32 7.96 -4.07 19.26
C ALA A 32 8.50 -4.61 17.91
N PRO A 33 9.37 -5.63 17.92
CA PRO A 33 10.06 -6.12 16.73
C PRO A 33 9.15 -6.63 15.62
N ASP A 34 7.99 -7.15 16.01
CA ASP A 34 7.02 -7.80 15.14
C ASP A 34 5.79 -6.91 14.85
N SER A 35 5.83 -5.64 15.27
CA SER A 35 4.71 -4.72 15.01
C SER A 35 4.65 -4.36 13.54
N VAL A 36 3.54 -4.74 12.90
CA VAL A 36 3.23 -4.44 11.49
C VAL A 36 3.32 -2.95 11.22
N ASP A 37 2.73 -2.11 12.07
CA ASP A 37 2.77 -0.65 11.95
C ASP A 37 4.21 -0.12 11.97
N VAL A 38 5.05 -0.63 12.88
CA VAL A 38 6.45 -0.17 12.98
C VAL A 38 7.28 -0.63 11.79
N LEU A 39 7.09 -1.87 11.33
CA LEU A 39 7.74 -2.38 10.13
C LEU A 39 7.34 -1.56 8.90
N HIS A 40 6.05 -1.23 8.78
CA HIS A 40 5.52 -0.38 7.71
C HIS A 40 6.13 1.02 7.77
N GLY A 41 6.11 1.67 8.94
CA GLY A 41 6.70 2.99 9.13
C GLY A 41 8.18 3.03 8.75
N LEU A 42 8.96 2.02 9.13
CA LEU A 42 10.37 1.91 8.70
C LEU A 42 10.51 1.72 7.19
N ALA A 43 9.63 0.93 6.57
CA ALA A 43 9.63 0.75 5.12
C ALA A 43 9.37 2.08 4.39
N LEU A 44 8.43 2.89 4.87
CA LEU A 44 8.14 4.21 4.32
C LEU A 44 9.34 5.17 4.46
N VAL A 45 10.04 5.13 5.60
CA VAL A 45 11.26 5.93 5.80
C VAL A 45 12.37 5.53 4.83
N LEU A 46 12.61 4.22 4.67
CA LEU A 46 13.64 3.71 3.76
C LEU A 46 13.31 4.04 2.31
N ASP A 47 12.03 3.99 1.94
CA ASP A 47 11.58 4.40 0.61
C ASP A 47 11.87 5.88 0.35
N ALA A 48 11.54 6.75 1.31
CA ALA A 48 11.83 8.18 1.24
C ALA A 48 13.33 8.50 1.20
N GLN A 49 14.19 7.57 1.65
CA GLN A 49 15.65 7.65 1.56
C GLN A 49 16.22 7.07 0.25
N GLY A 50 15.38 6.51 -0.62
CA GLY A 50 15.80 5.84 -1.86
C GLY A 50 16.28 4.39 -1.66
N GLU A 51 16.19 3.85 -0.45
CA GLU A 51 16.58 2.49 -0.07
C GLU A 51 15.46 1.48 -0.38
N ARG A 52 14.94 1.52 -1.63
CA ARG A 52 13.76 0.78 -2.08
C ARG A 52 13.84 -0.73 -1.80
N ALA A 53 15.01 -1.33 -1.97
CA ALA A 53 15.20 -2.77 -1.71
C ALA A 53 15.00 -3.14 -0.23
N GLN A 54 15.47 -2.30 0.69
CA GLN A 54 15.29 -2.51 2.12
C GLN A 54 13.85 -2.24 2.54
N SER A 55 13.20 -1.25 1.92
CA SER A 55 11.77 -0.98 2.10
C SER A 55 10.93 -2.20 1.73
N VAL A 56 11.13 -2.78 0.55
CA VAL A 56 10.42 -3.99 0.10
C VAL A 56 10.61 -5.16 1.07
N ALA A 57 11.83 -5.38 1.56
CA ALA A 57 12.08 -6.44 2.54
C ALA A 57 11.28 -6.26 3.84
N LEU A 58 11.12 -5.02 4.33
CA LEU A 58 10.30 -4.73 5.50
C LEU A 58 8.80 -4.86 5.23
N LEU A 59 8.33 -4.50 4.03
CA LEU A 59 6.94 -4.71 3.63
C LEU A 59 6.61 -6.20 3.56
N GLU A 60 7.50 -7.02 2.98
CA GLU A 60 7.37 -8.48 2.96
C GLU A 60 7.37 -9.06 4.39
N GLU A 61 8.24 -8.56 5.28
CA GLU A 61 8.24 -8.94 6.70
C GLU A 61 6.90 -8.58 7.37
N ALA A 62 6.37 -7.39 7.14
CA ALA A 62 5.11 -6.91 7.71
C ALA A 62 3.91 -7.76 7.24
N ILE A 63 3.83 -8.06 5.94
CA ILE A 63 2.78 -8.91 5.35
C ILE A 63 2.87 -10.34 5.88
N ALA A 64 4.08 -10.86 6.11
CA ALA A 64 4.26 -12.18 6.72
C ALA A 64 3.73 -12.23 8.16
N ARG A 65 3.68 -11.10 8.88
CA ARG A 65 3.09 -11.01 10.23
C ARG A 65 1.57 -10.82 10.19
N ASP A 66 1.08 -9.98 9.30
CA ASP A 66 -0.34 -9.78 9.07
C ASP A 66 -0.64 -9.58 7.57
N PRO A 67 -1.12 -10.62 6.88
CA PRO A 67 -1.48 -10.53 5.47
C PRO A 67 -2.68 -9.61 5.19
N THR A 68 -3.45 -9.25 6.21
CA THR A 68 -4.67 -8.44 6.08
C THR A 68 -4.42 -6.95 6.30
N ALA A 69 -3.20 -6.57 6.70
CA ALA A 69 -2.81 -5.19 6.93
C ALA A 69 -2.75 -4.41 5.61
N PRO A 70 -3.61 -3.39 5.41
CA PRO A 70 -3.74 -2.73 4.11
C PRO A 70 -2.50 -1.91 3.73
N GLY A 71 -1.87 -1.22 4.68
CA GLY A 71 -0.74 -0.32 4.41
C GLY A 71 0.42 -1.02 3.70
N PRO A 72 1.06 -2.02 4.33
CA PRO A 72 2.17 -2.75 3.71
C PRO A 72 1.81 -3.41 2.39
N ALA A 73 0.62 -4.00 2.32
CA ALA A 73 0.14 -4.69 1.13
C ALA A 73 -0.09 -3.73 -0.04
N CYS A 74 -0.65 -2.54 0.19
CA CYS A 74 -0.86 -1.55 -0.87
C CYS A 74 0.48 -1.02 -1.41
N ASP A 75 1.45 -0.74 -0.54
CA ASP A 75 2.75 -0.23 -0.96
C ASP A 75 3.56 -1.28 -1.71
N LEU A 76 3.57 -2.53 -1.24
CA LEU A 76 4.22 -3.63 -1.96
C LEU A 76 3.51 -3.95 -3.28
N ALA A 77 2.18 -3.80 -3.34
CA ALA A 77 1.44 -4.01 -4.58
C ALA A 77 1.80 -2.96 -5.61
N MET A 78 1.97 -1.71 -5.20
CA MET A 78 2.44 -0.64 -6.09
C MET A 78 3.83 -0.97 -6.65
N PHE A 79 4.75 -1.44 -5.80
CA PHE A 79 6.06 -1.89 -6.26
C PHE A 79 5.96 -3.01 -7.31
N TYR A 80 5.10 -4.01 -7.10
CA TYR A 80 4.88 -5.08 -8.07
C TYR A 80 4.26 -4.57 -9.37
N LEU A 81 3.31 -3.64 -9.31
CA LEU A 81 2.69 -3.02 -10.50
C LEU A 81 3.71 -2.22 -11.33
N GLU A 82 4.57 -1.43 -10.67
CA GLU A 82 5.68 -0.70 -11.32
C GLU A 82 6.62 -1.65 -12.08
N HIS A 83 6.81 -2.86 -11.56
CA HIS A 83 7.66 -3.90 -12.14
C HIS A 83 6.89 -4.90 -13.01
N GLN A 84 5.64 -4.59 -13.39
CA GLN A 84 4.79 -5.42 -14.24
C GLN A 84 4.50 -6.83 -13.68
N GLN A 85 4.63 -7.00 -12.36
CA GLN A 85 4.33 -8.22 -11.62
C GLN A 85 2.85 -8.22 -11.16
N ASP A 86 1.94 -7.97 -12.09
CA ASP A 86 0.51 -7.76 -11.83
C ASP A 86 -0.12 -8.92 -11.01
N ALA A 87 0.28 -10.17 -11.29
CA ALA A 87 -0.19 -11.35 -10.56
C ALA A 87 0.19 -11.33 -9.06
N ARG A 88 1.42 -10.89 -8.73
CA ARG A 88 1.86 -10.81 -7.31
C ARG A 88 1.11 -9.71 -6.57
N ALA A 89 0.82 -8.58 -7.23
CA ALA A 89 -0.03 -7.54 -6.65
C ALA A 89 -1.42 -8.07 -6.30
N VAL A 90 -2.05 -8.87 -7.17
CA VAL A 90 -3.33 -9.55 -6.87
C VAL A 90 -3.21 -10.45 -5.64
N GLU A 91 -2.16 -11.28 -5.57
CA GLU A 91 -1.96 -12.23 -4.47
C GLU A 91 -1.88 -11.53 -3.10
N ILE A 92 -1.14 -10.42 -3.00
CA ILE A 92 -0.98 -9.73 -1.72
C ILE A 92 -2.15 -8.81 -1.35
N LEU A 93 -2.93 -8.33 -2.32
CA LEU A 93 -4.10 -7.50 -2.06
C LEU A 93 -5.36 -8.33 -1.74
N ALA A 94 -5.40 -9.59 -2.17
CA ALA A 94 -6.57 -10.45 -1.97
C ALA A 94 -6.94 -10.65 -0.48
N PRO A 95 -6.00 -10.90 0.46
CA PRO A 95 -6.33 -11.05 1.88
C PRO A 95 -6.82 -9.75 2.51
N VAL A 96 -6.25 -8.60 2.13
CA VAL A 96 -6.71 -7.28 2.56
C VAL A 96 -8.17 -7.06 2.17
N LEU A 97 -8.52 -7.35 0.91
CA LEU A 97 -9.89 -7.18 0.41
C LEU A 97 -10.87 -8.25 0.90
N ALA A 98 -10.36 -9.41 1.36
CA ALA A 98 -11.20 -10.38 2.06
C ALA A 98 -11.58 -9.88 3.46
N ALA A 99 -10.65 -9.22 4.17
CA ALA A 99 -10.88 -8.65 5.49
C ALA A 99 -11.62 -7.30 5.46
N SER A 100 -11.31 -6.45 4.47
CA SER A 100 -11.90 -5.12 4.27
C SER A 100 -12.29 -4.92 2.80
N PRO A 101 -13.48 -5.42 2.39
CA PRO A 101 -13.91 -5.41 1.00
C PRO A 101 -14.02 -4.02 0.35
N ASP A 102 -14.23 -2.99 1.16
CA ASP A 102 -14.39 -1.59 0.71
C ASP A 102 -13.13 -0.75 0.93
N HIS A 103 -11.96 -1.35 1.26
CA HIS A 103 -10.71 -0.61 1.43
C HIS A 103 -10.31 0.11 0.13
N PRO A 104 -10.32 1.46 0.05
CA PRO A 104 -10.25 2.16 -1.23
C PRO A 104 -8.94 1.93 -2.00
N GLN A 105 -7.80 2.13 -1.32
CA GLN A 105 -6.48 1.97 -1.94
C GLN A 105 -6.20 0.53 -2.38
N ALA A 106 -6.69 -0.46 -1.63
CA ALA A 106 -6.52 -1.87 -2.00
C ALA A 106 -7.40 -2.23 -3.21
N ASN A 107 -8.62 -1.69 -3.28
CA ASN A 107 -9.47 -1.82 -4.46
C ASN A 107 -8.84 -1.15 -5.68
N LEU A 108 -8.22 0.03 -5.53
CA LEU A 108 -7.51 0.69 -6.62
C LEU A 108 -6.33 -0.15 -7.12
N GLY A 109 -5.47 -0.65 -6.22
CA GLY A 109 -4.36 -1.53 -6.59
C GLY A 109 -4.81 -2.81 -7.29
N MET A 110 -5.90 -3.44 -6.80
CA MET A 110 -6.49 -4.63 -7.42
C MET A 110 -7.06 -4.32 -8.81
N ALA A 111 -7.72 -3.17 -8.96
CA ALA A 111 -8.20 -2.73 -10.27
C ALA A 111 -7.04 -2.51 -11.27
N MET A 112 -5.95 -1.88 -10.84
CA MET A 112 -4.76 -1.67 -11.67
C MET A 112 -4.13 -2.99 -12.09
N ALA A 113 -4.01 -3.95 -11.16
CA ALA A 113 -3.45 -5.28 -11.42
C ALA A 113 -4.29 -6.08 -12.44
N LEU A 114 -5.61 -5.94 -12.40
CA LEU A 114 -6.54 -6.65 -13.29
C LEU A 114 -6.81 -5.91 -14.60
N ALA A 115 -6.39 -4.64 -14.73
CA ALA A 115 -6.80 -3.77 -15.83
C ALA A 115 -6.49 -4.35 -17.22
N LYS A 116 -5.35 -5.04 -17.37
CA LYS A 116 -4.87 -5.58 -18.65
C LYS A 116 -5.48 -6.94 -18.98
N THR A 117 -5.74 -7.77 -17.97
CA THR A 117 -6.12 -9.18 -18.14
C THR A 117 -7.62 -9.40 -17.99
N GLU A 118 -8.25 -8.65 -17.07
CA GLU A 118 -9.63 -8.85 -16.66
C GLU A 118 -10.36 -7.51 -16.47
N PRO A 119 -10.49 -6.69 -17.54
CA PRO A 119 -11.00 -5.32 -17.44
C PRO A 119 -12.42 -5.20 -16.86
N VAL A 120 -13.26 -6.22 -17.08
CA VAL A 120 -14.61 -6.30 -16.50
C VAL A 120 -14.56 -6.45 -14.97
N ARG A 121 -13.66 -7.30 -14.47
CA ARG A 121 -13.46 -7.45 -13.02
C ARG A 121 -12.80 -6.20 -12.45
N ALA A 122 -11.81 -5.64 -13.13
CA ALA A 122 -11.13 -4.41 -12.73
C ALA A 122 -12.12 -3.28 -12.43
N ARG A 123 -13.12 -3.05 -13.30
CA ARG A 123 -14.16 -2.02 -13.06
C ARG A 123 -14.97 -2.22 -11.79
N THR A 124 -15.17 -3.47 -11.35
CA THR A 124 -15.86 -3.75 -10.08
C THR A 124 -15.06 -3.20 -8.90
N PHE A 125 -13.74 -3.36 -8.94
CA PHE A 125 -12.85 -2.81 -7.92
C PHE A 125 -12.71 -1.29 -8.06
N VAL A 126 -12.67 -0.73 -9.27
CA VAL A 126 -12.70 0.73 -9.49
C VAL A 126 -13.92 1.38 -8.85
N ALA A 127 -15.12 0.80 -9.04
CA ALA A 127 -16.34 1.33 -8.45
C ALA A 127 -16.32 1.35 -6.91
N ARG A 128 -15.57 0.44 -6.27
CA ARG A 128 -15.34 0.45 -4.82
C ARG A 128 -14.28 1.50 -4.43
N ALA A 129 -13.19 1.59 -5.20
CA ALA A 129 -12.15 2.59 -4.99
C ALA A 129 -12.68 4.03 -5.11
N MET A 130 -13.65 4.30 -6.00
CA MET A 130 -14.29 5.63 -6.13
C MET A 130 -15.02 6.10 -4.87
N LYS A 131 -15.31 5.20 -3.92
CA LYS A 131 -15.90 5.57 -2.63
C LYS A 131 -14.89 6.15 -1.65
N ASP A 132 -13.62 6.29 -2.05
CA ASP A 132 -12.57 6.89 -1.23
C ASP A 132 -13.02 8.27 -0.72
N PRO A 133 -12.99 8.53 0.61
CA PRO A 133 -13.18 9.87 1.13
C PRO A 133 -12.10 10.85 0.65
N ASP A 134 -10.90 10.38 0.34
CA ASP A 134 -9.82 11.18 -0.23
C ASP A 134 -10.11 11.55 -1.69
N PRO A 135 -10.19 12.85 -2.05
CA PRO A 135 -10.39 13.29 -3.42
C PRO A 135 -9.31 12.78 -4.38
N GLU A 136 -8.06 12.63 -3.92
CA GLU A 136 -6.96 12.18 -4.78
C GLU A 136 -7.12 10.69 -5.15
N GLY A 137 -7.33 9.83 -4.15
CA GLY A 137 -7.64 8.40 -4.38
C GLY A 137 -8.87 8.21 -5.28
N ARG A 138 -9.92 9.01 -5.07
CA ARG A 138 -11.11 9.00 -5.93
C ARG A 138 -10.80 9.39 -7.38
N ALA A 139 -10.04 10.47 -7.58
CA ALA A 139 -9.66 10.93 -8.91
C ALA A 139 -8.81 9.88 -9.67
N GLN A 140 -7.94 9.17 -8.97
CA GLN A 140 -7.16 8.06 -9.55
C GLN A 140 -8.07 6.91 -10.01
N ALA A 141 -9.08 6.55 -9.20
CA ALA A 141 -10.05 5.53 -9.57
C ALA A 141 -10.89 5.96 -10.80
N GLU A 142 -11.34 7.22 -10.84
CA GLU A 142 -12.07 7.79 -11.98
C GLU A 142 -11.24 7.79 -13.26
N ALA A 143 -9.97 8.16 -13.19
CA ALA A 143 -9.07 8.13 -14.32
C ALA A 143 -8.91 6.70 -14.87
N LEU A 144 -8.77 5.70 -13.98
CA LEU A 144 -8.68 4.31 -14.39
C LEU A 144 -9.97 3.81 -15.05
N ASP A 145 -11.15 4.17 -14.53
CA ASP A 145 -12.43 3.79 -15.17
C ASP A 145 -12.53 4.34 -16.59
N GLN A 146 -12.14 5.60 -16.81
CA GLN A 146 -12.14 6.21 -18.13
C GLN A 146 -11.19 5.49 -19.10
N VAL A 147 -10.03 5.03 -18.63
CA VAL A 147 -9.10 4.23 -19.44
C VAL A 147 -9.73 2.90 -19.81
N LEU A 148 -10.34 2.20 -18.85
CA LEU A 148 -11.01 0.92 -19.08
C LEU A 148 -12.25 1.07 -19.98
N ALA A 149 -12.95 2.20 -19.93
CA ALA A 149 -14.08 2.54 -20.80
C ALA A 149 -13.68 2.63 -22.27
N LYS A 150 -12.55 3.29 -22.54
CA LYS A 150 -12.04 3.51 -23.91
C LYS A 150 -11.55 2.22 -24.60
N HIS A 151 -11.12 1.23 -23.82
CA HIS A 151 -10.51 0.00 -24.33
C HIS A 151 -11.40 -1.25 -24.19
N ALA A 152 -12.67 -1.08 -23.82
CA ALA A 152 -13.59 -2.21 -23.78
C ALA A 152 -13.89 -2.73 -25.19
N PRO A 153 -13.85 -4.06 -25.42
CA PRO A 153 -14.32 -4.63 -26.67
C PRO A 153 -15.81 -4.28 -26.85
N ARG A 154 -16.15 -3.83 -28.06
CA ARG A 154 -17.53 -3.50 -28.46
C ARG A 154 -18.43 -4.73 -28.46
#